data_AF-A0A6H2CXN3-F1
#
_entry.id   AF-A0A6H2CXN3-F1
#
_cell.length_a   1.000
_cell.length_b   1.000
_cell.length_c   1.000
_cell.angle_alpha   90.00
_cell.angle_beta   90.00
_cell.angle_gamma   90.00
#
_symmetry.space_group_name_H-M   'P 1'
#
loop_
_entity.id
_entity.type
_entity.pdbx_description
1 polymer ?
#
loop_
_entity_poly.entity_id
_entity_poly.type
_entity_poly.pdbx_seq_one_letter_code
_entity_poly.pdbx_strand_id
1 'polypeptide(L)' 'MSSTWITDPVFWVIALPALASSGILIQMVLSTFSCCGTFKLRGKPVLLKWWMIPTAAVTCGTLWAIAVAYVVFQ' A
#
# COMPACT_ATOMS: atom_id res chain seq x y z
N MET A 1 14.68 -12.36 20.46
CA MET A 1 13.69 -12.02 19.42
C MET A 1 13.06 -13.31 18.95
N SER A 2 11.95 -13.70 19.55
CA SER A 2 11.16 -14.84 19.12
C SER A 2 10.56 -14.52 17.74
N SER A 3 10.83 -15.36 16.74
CA SER A 3 10.32 -15.26 15.37
C SER A 3 8.82 -15.55 15.25
N THR A 4 8.02 -15.21 16.27
CA THR A 4 6.58 -15.51 16.35
C THR A 4 5.71 -14.49 15.61
N TRP A 5 6.25 -13.30 15.35
CA TRP A 5 5.54 -12.19 14.68
C TRP A 5 4.95 -12.58 13.32
N ILE A 6 5.59 -13.50 12.58
CA ILE A 6 5.11 -13.92 11.25
C ILE A 6 3.92 -14.89 11.33
N THR A 7 3.79 -15.60 12.44
CA THR A 7 2.65 -16.46 12.76
C THR A 7 1.51 -15.70 13.43
N ASP A 8 1.74 -14.47 13.90
CA ASP A 8 0.72 -13.67 14.56
C ASP A 8 -0.34 -13.18 13.56
N PRO A 9 -1.62 -13.52 13.75
CA PRO A 9 -2.68 -13.13 12.83
C PRO A 9 -2.87 -11.60 12.80
N VAL A 10 -2.55 -10.91 13.89
CA VAL A 10 -2.64 -9.45 14.01
C VAL A 10 -1.65 -8.76 13.06
N PHE A 11 -0.44 -9.30 12.88
CA PHE A 11 0.53 -8.77 11.93
C PHE A 11 -0.04 -8.81 10.51
N TRP A 12 -0.65 -9.93 10.10
CA TRP A 12 -1.22 -10.08 8.76
C TRP A 12 -2.44 -9.21 8.51
N VAL A 13 -3.25 -8.92 9.53
CA VAL A 13 -4.37 -7.97 9.43
C VAL A 13 -3.88 -6.57 9.04
N ILE A 14 -2.66 -6.19 9.43
CA ILE A 14 -2.05 -4.88 9.11
C ILE A 14 -1.21 -4.96 7.82
N ALA A 15 -0.46 -6.05 7.64
CA ALA A 15 0.45 -6.24 6.51
C ALA A 15 -0.31 -6.47 5.18
N LEU A 16 -1.46 -7.16 5.19
CA LEU A 16 -2.24 -7.38 3.96
C LEU A 16 -2.78 -6.08 3.33
N PRO A 17 -3.41 -5.15 4.09
CA PRO A 17 -3.75 -3.83 3.59
C PRO A 17 -2.52 -3.05 3.11
N ALA A 18 -1.40 -3.15 3.83
CA ALA A 18 -0.14 -2.49 3.44
C ALA A 18 0.32 -2.99 2.06
N LEU A 19 0.36 -4.31 1.85
CA LEU A 19 0.70 -4.96 0.58
C LEU A 19 -0.25 -4.56 -0.56
N ALA A 20 -1.56 -4.57 -0.31
CA ALA A 20 -2.56 -4.16 -1.30
C ALA A 20 -2.37 -2.69 -1.70
N SER A 21 -2.13 -1.80 -0.73
CA SER A 21 -1.89 -0.38 -0.98
C SER A 21 -0.59 -0.14 -1.75
N SER A 22 0.48 -0.90 -1.47
CA SER A 22 1.74 -0.85 -2.22
C SER A 22 1.55 -1.24 -3.69
N GLY A 23 0.77 -2.30 -3.96
CA GLY A 23 0.46 -2.73 -5.33
C GLY A 23 -0.32 -1.68 -6.12
N ILE A 24 -1.31 -1.04 -5.48
CA ILE A 24 -2.07 0.06 -6.09
C ILE A 24 -1.16 1.25 -6.39
N LEU A 25 -0.27 1.60 -5.46
CA LEU A 25 0.65 2.71 -5.61
C LEU A 25 1.62 2.50 -6.78
N ILE A 26 2.18 1.30 -6.92
CA ILE A 26 3.04 0.94 -8.05
C ILE A 26 2.26 1.06 -9.37
N GLN A 27 1.02 0.57 -9.43
CA GLN A 27 0.17 0.71 -10.62
C GLN A 27 -0.13 2.16 -10.97
N MET A 28 -0.34 3.02 -9.95
CA MET A 28 -0.54 4.45 -10.15
C MET A 28 0.74 5.11 -10.69
N VAL A 29 1.90 4.84 -10.10
CA VAL A 29 3.20 5.39 -10.55
C VAL A 29 3.49 4.97 -11.99
N LEU A 30 3.32 3.68 -12.33
CA LEU A 30 3.51 3.18 -13.70
C LEU A 30 2.52 3.83 -14.69
N SER A 31 1.28 4.11 -14.25
CA SER A 31 0.28 4.78 -15.08
C SER A 31 0.59 6.27 -15.30
N THR A 32 1.31 6.92 -14.38
CA THR A 32 1.76 8.32 -14.55
C THR A 32 2.75 8.48 -15.71
N PHE A 33 3.54 7.44 -16.02
CA PHE A 33 4.43 7.42 -17.17
C PHE A 33 3.73 7.09 -18.50
N SER A 34 2.45 6.70 -18.45
CA SER A 34 1.64 6.48 -19.65
C SER A 34 0.86 7.76 -19.99
N CYS A 35 0.91 8.19 -21.27
CA CYS A 35 0.40 9.45 -21.83
C CYS A 35 -1.02 9.92 -21.44
N CYS A 36 -1.82 9.15 -20.70
CA CYS A 36 -3.23 9.44 -20.44
C CYS A 36 -3.63 9.55 -18.96
N GLY A 37 -2.73 9.33 -17.98
CA GLY A 37 -3.07 9.54 -16.56
C GLY A 37 -4.31 8.76 -16.08
N THR A 38 -4.53 7.57 -16.61
CA THR A 38 -5.65 6.69 -16.25
C THR A 38 -5.13 5.35 -15.77
N PHE A 39 -5.53 4.90 -14.59
CA PHE A 39 -5.21 3.56 -14.10
C PHE A 39 -6.49 2.69 -14.07
N LYS A 40 -6.33 1.36 -14.17
CA LYS A 40 -7.47 0.42 -14.12
C LYS A 40 -7.66 -0.12 -12.71
N LEU A 41 -8.72 0.30 -12.02
CA LEU A 41 -9.12 -0.28 -10.74
C LEU A 41 -10.22 -1.32 -10.99
N ARG A 42 -9.97 -2.61 -10.69
CA ARG A 42 -10.91 -3.73 -10.97
C ARG A 42 -11.45 -3.73 -12.41
N GLY A 43 -10.59 -3.45 -13.38
CA GLY A 43 -10.95 -3.38 -14.80
C GLY A 43 -11.65 -2.09 -15.24
N LYS A 44 -12.00 -1.18 -14.32
CA LYS A 44 -12.59 0.13 -14.65
C LYS A 44 -11.49 1.20 -14.77
N PRO A 45 -11.47 2.00 -15.85
CA PRO A 45 -10.55 3.13 -15.97
C PRO A 45 -10.94 4.23 -14.99
N VAL A 46 -9.99 4.67 -14.18
CA VAL A 46 -10.14 5.78 -13.23
C VAL A 46 -9.11 6.85 -13.58
N LEU A 47 -9.59 8.10 -13.69
CA LEU A 47 -8.72 9.27 -13.89
C LEU A 47 -7.86 9.48 -12.65
N LEU A 48 -6.55 9.50 -12.86
CA LEU A 48 -5.56 9.63 -11.81
C LEU A 48 -5.41 11.11 -11.49
N LYS A 49 -6.08 11.56 -10.42
CA LYS A 49 -5.87 12.93 -9.92
C LYS A 49 -4.48 13.01 -9.33
N TRP A 50 -3.78 14.12 -9.56
CA TRP A 50 -2.40 14.31 -9.08
C TRP A 50 -2.27 14.16 -7.55
N TRP A 51 -3.34 14.45 -6.80
CA TRP A 51 -3.44 14.25 -5.35
C TRP A 51 -3.60 12.79 -4.89
N MET A 52 -3.92 11.85 -5.78
CA MET A 52 -4.11 10.43 -5.41
C MET A 52 -2.79 9.71 -5.12
N ILE A 53 -1.69 10.10 -5.79
CA ILE A 53 -0.36 9.53 -5.57
C ILE A 53 0.17 9.86 -4.17
N PRO A 54 0.22 11.13 -3.73
CA PRO A 54 0.72 11.47 -2.40
C PRO A 54 -0.19 10.91 -1.29
N THR A 55 -1.51 10.88 -1.48
CA THR A 55 -2.43 10.27 -0.50
C THR A 55 -2.21 8.77 -0.38
N ALA A 56 -2.09 8.05 -1.50
CA ALA A 56 -1.77 6.63 -1.49
C ALA A 56 -0.41 6.37 -0.82
N ALA A 57 0.60 7.21 -1.08
CA ALA A 57 1.93 7.11 -0.48
C ALA A 57 1.90 7.29 1.04
N VAL A 58 1.17 8.29 1.54
CA VAL A 58 1.00 8.51 2.97
C VAL A 58 0.25 7.33 3.61
N THR A 59 -0.81 6.82 3.00
CA THR A 59 -1.55 5.65 3.53
C THR A 59 -0.70 4.38 3.53
N CYS A 60 0.09 4.15 2.48
CA CYS A 60 0.98 3.00 2.38
C CYS A 60 2.12 3.10 3.41
N GLY A 61 2.74 4.27 3.53
CA GLY A 61 3.81 4.52 4.50
C GLY A 61 3.33 4.37 5.94
N THR A 62 2.14 4.91 6.27
CA THR A 62 1.55 4.77 7.61
C THR A 62 1.22 3.32 7.95
N LEU A 63 0.64 2.55 7.02
CA LEU A 63 0.35 1.13 7.22
C LEU A 63 1.63 0.30 7.48
N TRP A 64 2.70 0.54 6.70
CA TRP A 64 3.98 -0.12 6.92
C TRP A 64 4.66 0.35 8.22
N ALA A 65 4.59 1.63 8.57
CA ALA A 65 5.12 2.15 9.82
C ALA A 65 4.44 1.49 11.04
N ILE A 66 3.12 1.28 10.97
CA ILE A 66 2.37 0.56 12.02
C ILE A 66 2.79 -0.91 12.06
N ALA A 67 2.96 -1.57 10.91
CA ALA A 67 3.42 -2.97 10.87
C ALA A 67 4.83 -3.14 11.45
N VAL A 68 5.75 -2.23 11.13
CA VAL A 68 7.11 -2.22 11.68
C VAL A 68 7.08 -1.93 13.18
N ALA A 69 6.31 -0.92 13.61
CA ALA A 69 6.14 -0.63 15.03
C ALA A 69 5.60 -1.85 15.78
N TYR A 70 4.60 -2.54 15.22
CA TYR A 70 4.07 -3.77 15.81
C TYR A 70 5.15 -4.83 16.01
N VAL A 71 5.99 -5.11 15.00
CA VAL A 71 7.07 -6.10 15.10
C VAL A 71 8.17 -5.66 16.08
N VAL A 72 8.47 -4.36 16.18
CA VAL A 72 9.53 -3.83 17.06
C VAL A 72 9.10 -3.78 18.52
N PHE A 73 7.82 -3.53 18.79
CA PHE A 73 7.27 -3.40 20.14
C PHE A 73 6.57 -4.68 20.66
N GLN A 74 6.50 -5.74 19.85
CA GLN A 74 6.12 -7.09 20.29
C GLN A 74 7.26 -7.79 21.03
#